data_AF-A0A239NM60-F1
#
_entry.id   AF-A0A239NM60-F1
#
_cell.length_a   1.000
_cell.length_b   1.000
_cell.length_c   1.000
_cell.angle_alpha   90.00
_cell.angle_beta   90.00
_cell.angle_gamma   90.00
#
_symmetry.space_group_name_H-M   'P 1'
#
loop_
_entity.id
_entity.type
_entity.pdbx_description
1 polymer ?
#
loop_
_entity_poly.entity_id
_entity_poly.type
_entity_poly.pdbx_seq_one_letter_code
_entity_poly.pdbx_strand_id
1 'polypeptide(L)'
;MAGEPPEEVRGIAAAAVGTADLDRAVADADLIVLSAGEGKVAEVARHLVPGLAARRGRPLDVWVVGNADCARRVRGALAGTAEARGTALPPLGVAGAVARVAVSRGSWHEPGVPEFVGDAARRLDVDALPLRLAPPALPGVHTTREFGARLREKLFVFNTGHAFTAYLGWLRGHRTIDTAIRDPFVRPVVTGALLAARRAVLAAYPCLCPGAPWTRRTR
;
A
#
# COMPACT_ATOMS: atom_id res chain seq x y z
N MET A 1 -20.59 -4.52 -19.50
CA MET A 1 -19.30 -3.80 -19.49
C MET A 1 -18.24 -4.87 -19.67
N ALA A 2 -17.60 -4.94 -20.84
CA ALA A 2 -16.43 -5.80 -21.01
C ALA A 2 -15.33 -5.26 -20.07
N GLY A 3 -14.65 -6.15 -19.35
CA GLY A 3 -13.50 -5.76 -18.52
C GLY A 3 -12.36 -5.22 -19.38
N GLU A 4 -11.41 -4.54 -18.75
CA GLU A 4 -10.14 -4.22 -19.44
C GLU A 4 -9.49 -5.53 -19.92
N PRO A 5 -8.85 -5.52 -21.10
CA PRO A 5 -8.14 -6.71 -21.59
C PRO A 5 -7.05 -7.11 -20.59
N PRO A 6 -6.75 -8.41 -20.45
CA PRO A 6 -5.69 -8.86 -19.56
C PRO A 6 -4.35 -8.24 -19.98
N GLU A 7 -3.61 -7.73 -19.00
CA GLU A 7 -2.26 -7.23 -19.16
C GLU A 7 -1.26 -8.29 -18.70
N GLU A 8 -0.31 -8.66 -19.56
CA GLU A 8 0.76 -9.58 -19.20
C GLU A 8 1.99 -8.80 -18.69
N VAL A 9 2.39 -9.07 -17.44
CA VAL A 9 3.61 -8.48 -16.86
C VAL A 9 4.78 -9.47 -17.02
N ARG A 10 5.83 -9.03 -17.71
CA ARG A 10 7.03 -9.81 -18.01
C ARG A 10 8.26 -9.25 -17.30
N GLY A 11 9.36 -10.01 -17.31
CA GLY A 11 10.63 -9.58 -16.70
C GLY A 11 10.65 -9.65 -15.18
N ILE A 12 9.79 -10.48 -14.58
CA ILE A 12 9.73 -10.70 -13.14
C ILE A 12 10.71 -11.81 -12.76
N ALA A 13 11.54 -11.55 -11.75
CA ALA A 13 12.34 -12.55 -11.06
C ALA A 13 11.81 -12.75 -9.63
N ALA A 14 11.99 -13.95 -9.10
CA ALA A 14 11.62 -14.28 -7.72
C ALA A 14 12.84 -14.81 -6.97
N ALA A 15 12.98 -14.38 -5.72
CA ALA A 15 14.01 -14.88 -4.81
C ALA A 15 13.35 -15.30 -3.49
N ALA A 16 13.77 -16.44 -2.95
CA ALA A 16 13.29 -16.91 -1.66
C ALA A 16 13.90 -16.09 -0.53
N VAL A 17 13.13 -15.90 0.55
CA VAL A 17 13.58 -15.18 1.74
C VAL A 17 14.78 -15.88 2.37
N GLY A 18 15.80 -15.11 2.75
CA GLY A 18 17.01 -15.63 3.39
C GLY A 18 18.03 -16.27 2.44
N THR A 19 17.86 -16.09 1.13
CA THR A 19 18.84 -16.55 0.12
C THR A 19 19.76 -15.42 -0.34
N ALA A 20 20.94 -15.78 -0.84
CA ALA A 20 21.88 -14.82 -1.43
C ALA A 20 21.29 -14.08 -2.64
N ASP A 21 20.31 -14.67 -3.33
CA ASP A 21 19.62 -14.05 -4.45
C ASP A 21 18.78 -12.85 -4.00
N LEU A 22 18.10 -12.95 -2.85
CA LEU A 22 17.41 -11.81 -2.24
C LEU A 22 18.42 -10.72 -1.87
N ASP A 23 19.52 -11.10 -1.24
CA ASP A 23 20.53 -10.14 -0.78
C ASP A 23 21.11 -9.34 -1.95
N ARG A 24 21.42 -10.00 -3.08
CA ARG A 24 21.84 -9.34 -4.32
C ARG A 24 20.76 -8.42 -4.88
N ALA A 25 19.52 -8.89 -4.97
CA ALA A 25 18.41 -8.07 -5.45
C ALA A 25 18.20 -6.79 -4.60
N VAL A 26 18.32 -6.91 -3.28
CA VAL A 26 18.22 -5.77 -2.35
C VAL A 26 19.43 -4.83 -2.48
N ALA A 27 20.63 -5.36 -2.67
CA ALA A 27 21.84 -4.56 -2.88
C ALA A 27 21.76 -3.73 -4.18
N ASP A 28 21.13 -4.29 -5.22
CA ASP A 28 21.02 -3.66 -6.54
C ASP A 28 19.80 -2.75 -6.71
N ALA A 29 18.75 -2.94 -5.91
CA ALA A 29 17.48 -2.22 -6.06
C ALA A 29 17.59 -0.68 -5.97
N ASP A 30 16.74 0.03 -6.72
CA ASP A 30 16.56 1.48 -6.61
C ASP A 30 15.41 1.87 -5.67
N LEU A 31 14.48 0.94 -5.43
CA LEU A 31 13.32 1.09 -4.56
C LEU A 31 12.95 -0.28 -3.98
N ILE A 32 12.58 -0.33 -2.70
CA ILE A 32 11.96 -1.51 -2.09
C ILE A 32 10.52 -1.19 -1.71
N VAL A 33 9.59 -2.05 -2.13
CA VAL A 33 8.18 -1.96 -1.72
C VAL A 33 7.82 -3.19 -0.90
N LEU A 34 7.31 -2.97 0.31
CA LEU A 34 6.87 -4.01 1.23
C LEU A 34 5.34 -4.03 1.32
N SER A 35 4.73 -5.16 0.96
CA SER A 35 3.28 -5.40 1.04
C SER A 35 3.00 -6.80 1.62
N ALA A 36 3.48 -7.05 2.83
CA ALA A 36 3.40 -8.37 3.50
C ALA A 36 2.35 -8.45 4.62
N GLY A 37 1.49 -7.44 4.74
CA GLY A 37 0.48 -7.34 5.79
C GLY A 37 1.02 -6.85 7.13
N GLU A 38 0.14 -6.24 7.91
CA GLU A 38 0.49 -5.55 9.15
C GLU A 38 0.96 -6.49 10.26
N GLY A 39 0.66 -7.78 10.22
CA GLY A 39 1.21 -8.73 11.18
C GLY A 39 2.69 -9.02 10.95
N LYS A 40 3.13 -9.05 9.68
CA LYS A 40 4.39 -9.67 9.27
C LYS A 40 5.41 -8.72 8.65
N VAL A 41 5.00 -7.54 8.21
CA VAL A 41 5.89 -6.65 7.42
C VAL A 41 7.19 -6.28 8.13
N ALA A 42 7.18 -6.17 9.46
CA ALA A 42 8.39 -5.91 10.24
C ALA A 42 9.34 -7.11 10.30
N GLU A 43 8.79 -8.34 10.37
CA GLU A 43 9.56 -9.57 10.30
C GLU A 43 10.21 -9.72 8.92
N VAL A 44 9.43 -9.53 7.85
CA VAL A 44 9.92 -9.56 6.46
C VAL A 44 11.04 -8.55 6.25
N ALA A 45 10.92 -7.35 6.79
CA ALA A 45 11.94 -6.31 6.65
C ALA A 45 13.31 -6.73 7.21
N ARG A 46 13.38 -7.59 8.24
CA ARG A 46 14.65 -8.06 8.81
C ARG A 46 15.52 -8.79 7.79
N HIS A 47 14.89 -9.47 6.84
CA HIS A 47 15.57 -10.20 5.78
C HIS A 47 16.21 -9.29 4.72
N LEU A 48 15.93 -7.99 4.72
CA LEU A 48 16.57 -7.04 3.82
C LEU A 48 17.98 -6.63 4.32
N VAL A 49 18.27 -6.78 5.61
CA VAL A 49 19.48 -6.24 6.24
C VAL A 49 20.79 -6.69 5.56
N PRO A 50 21.00 -7.98 5.21
CA PRO A 50 22.25 -8.39 4.57
C PRO A 50 22.48 -7.70 3.22
N GLY A 51 21.45 -7.66 2.35
CA GLY A 51 21.53 -6.94 1.08
C GLY A 51 21.68 -5.42 1.25
N LEU A 52 21.00 -4.83 2.24
CA LEU A 52 21.13 -3.40 2.54
C LEU A 52 22.55 -3.05 2.99
N ALA A 53 23.16 -3.86 3.85
CA ALA A 53 24.53 -3.68 4.31
C ALA A 53 25.56 -3.71 3.18
N ALA A 54 25.28 -4.45 2.10
CA ALA A 54 26.14 -4.49 0.91
C ALA A 54 26.10 -3.19 0.08
N ARG A 55 25.12 -2.30 0.32
CA ARG A 55 24.99 -1.01 -0.36
C ARG A 55 26.03 -0.07 0.24
N ARG A 56 27.15 0.14 -0.46
CA ARG A 56 28.30 0.99 -0.11
C ARG A 56 27.94 2.48 0.13
N GLY A 57 27.12 2.77 1.13
CA GLY A 57 26.57 4.09 1.43
C GLY A 57 25.47 4.59 0.48
N ARG A 58 25.14 3.86 -0.60
CA ARG A 58 24.13 4.28 -1.58
C ARG A 58 22.74 4.33 -0.92
N PRO A 59 22.08 5.50 -0.85
CA PRO A 59 20.78 5.64 -0.20
C PRO A 59 19.71 4.77 -0.86
N LEU A 60 18.65 4.48 -0.12
CA LEU A 60 17.49 3.73 -0.60
C LEU A 60 16.23 4.14 0.14
N ASP A 61 15.12 4.21 -0.58
CA ASP A 61 13.80 4.34 0.03
C ASP A 61 13.08 2.98 0.08
N VAL A 62 12.40 2.74 1.20
CA VAL A 62 11.54 1.58 1.45
C VAL A 62 10.12 2.07 1.65
N TRP A 63 9.20 1.67 0.77
CA TRP A 63 7.78 1.98 0.85
C TRP A 63 7.02 0.85 1.53
N VAL A 64 6.35 1.16 2.63
CA VAL A 64 5.60 0.20 3.44
C VAL A 64 4.12 0.35 3.12
N VAL A 65 3.62 -0.51 2.22
CA VAL A 65 2.24 -0.48 1.73
C VAL A 65 1.36 -1.34 2.64
N GLY A 66 0.29 -0.75 3.18
CA GLY A 66 -0.64 -1.48 4.06
C GLY A 66 -1.90 -0.70 4.44
N ASN A 67 -2.72 -1.29 5.31
CA ASN A 67 -3.92 -0.66 5.88
C ASN A 67 -3.67 -0.04 7.26
N ALA A 68 -2.41 0.02 7.70
CA ALA A 68 -1.96 0.73 8.89
C ALA A 68 -0.57 1.32 8.68
N ASP A 69 -0.23 2.36 9.46
CA ASP A 69 1.11 2.92 9.47
C ASP A 69 2.09 1.97 10.17
N CYS A 70 2.85 1.24 9.37
CA CYS A 70 3.86 0.29 9.84
C CYS A 70 5.30 0.83 9.68
N ALA A 71 5.49 2.04 9.15
CA ALA A 71 6.81 2.53 8.74
C ALA A 71 7.78 2.62 9.93
N ARG A 72 7.30 3.09 11.09
CA ARG A 72 8.10 3.14 12.33
C ARG A 72 8.57 1.75 12.78
N ARG A 73 7.68 0.75 12.71
CA ARG A 73 8.00 -0.63 13.14
C ARG A 73 8.97 -1.29 12.16
N VAL A 74 8.80 -1.07 10.86
CA VAL A 74 9.75 -1.53 9.84
C VAL A 74 11.12 -0.91 10.06
N ARG A 75 11.20 0.41 10.30
CA ARG A 75 12.45 1.11 10.61
C ARG A 75 13.14 0.53 11.84
N GLY A 76 12.38 0.29 12.91
CA GLY A 76 12.91 -0.33 14.13
C GLY A 76 13.42 -1.75 13.91
N ALA A 77 12.71 -2.56 13.11
CA ALA A 77 13.13 -3.92 12.79
C ALA A 77 14.44 -3.97 11.97
N LEU A 78 14.58 -3.07 10.99
CA LEU A 78 15.81 -2.90 10.21
C LEU A 78 16.97 -2.49 11.10
N ALA A 79 16.81 -1.43 11.89
CA ALA A 79 17.85 -0.91 12.77
C ALA A 79 18.29 -1.95 13.82
N GLY A 80 17.34 -2.56 14.54
CA GLY A 80 17.65 -3.54 15.57
C GLY A 80 18.30 -4.81 15.01
N THR A 81 17.93 -5.23 13.79
CA THR A 81 18.57 -6.37 13.13
C THR A 81 19.98 -6.03 12.64
N ALA A 82 20.21 -4.80 12.16
CA ALA A 82 21.54 -4.35 11.78
C ALA A 82 22.48 -4.23 12.99
N GLU A 83 21.98 -3.67 14.09
CA GLU A 83 22.70 -3.57 15.37
C GLU A 83 23.08 -4.95 15.90
N ALA A 84 22.12 -5.88 15.98
CA ALA A 84 22.39 -7.26 16.42
C ALA A 84 23.40 -8.00 15.55
N ARG A 85 23.59 -7.59 14.29
CA ARG A 85 24.57 -8.15 13.35
C ARG A 85 25.88 -7.38 13.31
N GLY A 86 26.00 -6.26 14.02
CA GLY A 86 27.17 -5.38 13.94
C GLY A 86 27.41 -4.80 12.55
N THR A 87 26.36 -4.58 11.77
CA THR A 87 26.46 -4.07 10.39
C THR A 87 25.88 -2.67 10.25
N ALA A 88 26.48 -1.86 9.38
CA ALA A 88 25.99 -0.52 9.07
C ALA A 88 24.95 -0.58 7.95
N LEU A 89 23.83 0.11 8.12
CA LEU A 89 22.86 0.33 7.06
C LEU A 89 23.23 1.59 6.26
N PRO A 90 22.90 1.64 4.96
CA PRO A 90 22.99 2.86 4.18
C PRO A 90 21.96 3.89 4.68
N PRO A 91 22.00 5.15 4.20
CA PRO A 91 20.95 6.11 4.49
C PRO A 91 19.60 5.60 3.93
N LEU A 92 18.66 5.29 4.84
CA LEU A 92 17.33 4.79 4.47
C LEU A 92 16.24 5.85 4.68
N GLY A 93 15.37 6.00 3.69
CA GLY A 93 14.03 6.54 3.89
C GLY A 93 13.04 5.39 4.07
N VAL A 94 12.20 5.45 5.10
CA VAL A 94 11.18 4.42 5.35
C VAL A 94 9.83 5.12 5.45
N ALA A 95 9.05 5.01 4.38
CA ALA A 95 7.80 5.71 4.16
C ALA A 95 6.60 4.79 4.28
N GLY A 96 5.54 5.26 4.93
CA GLY A 96 4.23 4.64 4.82
C GLY A 96 3.64 4.89 3.43
N ALA A 97 2.89 3.94 2.91
CA ALA A 97 2.17 4.09 1.66
C ALA A 97 0.78 3.44 1.75
N VAL A 98 -0.22 4.06 1.13
CA VAL A 98 -1.60 3.55 1.16
C VAL A 98 -2.11 3.38 -0.26
N ALA A 99 -2.53 2.14 -0.57
CA ALA A 99 -3.07 1.78 -1.87
C ALA A 99 -4.60 1.84 -1.86
N ARG A 100 -5.18 2.46 -2.90
CA ARG A 100 -6.59 2.39 -3.26
C ARG A 100 -6.72 1.52 -4.50
N VAL A 101 -6.82 0.23 -4.25
CA VAL A 101 -7.01 -0.84 -5.23
C VAL A 101 -7.71 -1.99 -4.51
N ALA A 102 -8.63 -2.67 -5.19
CA ALA A 102 -9.14 -3.95 -4.75
C ALA A 102 -8.61 -5.05 -5.68
N VAL A 103 -8.07 -6.11 -5.10
CA VAL A 103 -7.76 -7.36 -5.79
C VAL A 103 -8.87 -8.34 -5.40
N SER A 104 -9.72 -8.67 -6.37
CA SER A 104 -10.88 -9.54 -6.16
C SER A 104 -10.54 -11.03 -6.27
N ARG A 105 -9.48 -11.36 -7.02
CA ARG A 105 -8.95 -12.72 -7.16
C ARG A 105 -7.44 -12.69 -7.37
N GLY A 106 -6.73 -13.67 -6.82
CA GLY A 106 -5.31 -13.86 -7.07
C GLY A 106 -4.91 -15.33 -6.96
N SER A 107 -4.09 -15.80 -7.88
CA SER A 107 -3.48 -17.13 -7.88
C SER A 107 -2.26 -17.16 -6.95
N TRP A 108 -2.50 -17.09 -5.64
CA TRP A 108 -1.43 -17.00 -4.64
C TRP A 108 -0.67 -18.31 -4.42
N HIS A 109 -1.32 -19.45 -4.67
CA HIS A 109 -0.83 -20.79 -4.35
C HIS A 109 -0.97 -21.79 -5.50
N GLU A 110 -1.36 -21.31 -6.69
CA GLU A 110 -1.60 -22.16 -7.84
C GLU A 110 -0.31 -22.30 -8.67
N PRO A 111 0.03 -23.50 -9.16
CA PRO A 111 1.15 -23.68 -10.07
C PRO A 111 0.87 -23.01 -11.42
N GLY A 112 1.90 -22.41 -12.03
CA GLY A 112 1.80 -21.76 -13.33
C GLY A 112 2.07 -20.25 -13.27
N VAL A 113 1.62 -19.52 -14.29
CA VAL A 113 1.72 -18.05 -14.34
C VAL A 113 0.66 -17.47 -13.39
N PRO A 114 1.03 -16.70 -12.35
CA PRO A 114 0.06 -16.13 -11.43
C PRO A 114 -0.91 -15.16 -12.14
N GLU A 115 -2.20 -15.36 -11.94
CA GLU A 115 -3.25 -14.46 -12.43
C GLU A 115 -3.81 -13.61 -11.27
N PHE A 116 -3.99 -12.32 -11.50
CA PHE A 116 -4.62 -11.41 -10.54
C PHE A 116 -5.71 -10.59 -11.22
N VAL A 117 -6.88 -10.55 -10.60
CA VAL A 117 -8.01 -9.73 -11.04
C VAL A 117 -8.24 -8.64 -10.00
N GLY A 118 -8.32 -7.39 -10.45
CA GLY A 118 -8.55 -6.25 -9.58
C GLY A 118 -9.08 -5.06 -10.34
N ASP A 119 -9.28 -3.97 -9.61
CA ASP A 119 -9.80 -2.73 -10.17
C ASP A 119 -8.79 -2.07 -11.13
N ALA A 120 -9.33 -1.46 -12.19
CA ALA A 120 -8.57 -0.64 -13.14
C ALA A 120 -8.01 0.63 -12.49
N ALA A 121 -8.81 1.28 -11.64
CA ALA A 121 -8.41 2.48 -10.92
C ALA A 121 -7.40 2.12 -9.82
N ARG A 122 -6.14 2.53 -10.03
CA ARG A 122 -5.04 2.27 -9.10
C ARG A 122 -4.43 3.58 -8.64
N ARG A 123 -4.41 3.78 -7.33
CA ARG A 123 -3.73 4.91 -6.71
C ARG A 123 -2.91 4.47 -5.52
N LEU A 124 -1.67 4.92 -5.46
CA LEU A 124 -0.77 4.76 -4.31
C LEU A 124 -0.37 6.14 -3.80
N ASP A 125 -0.71 6.47 -2.55
CA ASP A 125 -0.24 7.68 -1.90
C ASP A 125 0.90 7.34 -0.92
N VAL A 126 2.10 7.82 -1.20
CA VAL A 126 3.33 7.59 -0.42
C VAL A 126 3.61 8.79 0.49
N ASP A 127 3.93 8.54 1.75
CA ASP A 127 4.37 9.58 2.68
C ASP A 127 5.68 10.22 2.18
N ALA A 128 5.63 11.51 1.90
CA ALA A 128 6.75 12.28 1.37
C ALA A 128 7.78 12.65 2.44
N LEU A 129 7.38 12.69 3.71
CA LEU A 129 8.21 13.24 4.79
C LEU A 129 9.48 12.42 5.07
N PRO A 130 9.44 11.07 5.09
CA PRO A 130 10.62 10.26 5.41
C PRO A 130 11.45 9.84 4.19
N LEU A 131 11.09 10.26 2.98
CA LEU A 131 11.82 9.92 1.75
C LEU A 131 13.17 10.62 1.71
N ARG A 132 14.16 9.93 1.14
CA ARG A 132 15.50 10.49 0.86
C ARG A 132 15.73 10.75 -0.62
N LEU A 133 15.02 10.02 -1.48
CA LEU A 133 15.16 10.09 -2.92
C LEU A 133 13.90 10.70 -3.53
N ALA A 134 14.06 11.25 -4.73
CA ALA A 134 12.90 11.59 -5.55
C ALA A 134 12.20 10.28 -5.95
N PRO A 135 10.89 10.13 -5.70
CA PRO A 135 10.15 8.96 -6.17
C PRO A 135 10.25 8.79 -7.69
N PRO A 136 10.39 7.56 -8.19
CA PRO A 136 10.33 7.31 -9.62
C PRO A 136 8.96 7.74 -10.17
N ALA A 137 8.95 8.22 -11.41
CA ALA A 137 7.73 8.59 -12.11
C ALA A 137 6.95 7.33 -12.53
N LEU A 138 6.09 6.85 -11.63
CA LEU A 138 5.25 5.67 -11.84
C LEU A 138 3.78 6.09 -11.99
N PRO A 139 3.06 5.58 -13.01
CA PRO A 139 1.63 5.84 -13.16
C PRO A 139 0.84 5.47 -11.89
N GLY A 140 -0.04 6.36 -11.45
CA GLY A 140 -0.88 6.17 -10.26
C GLY A 140 -0.17 6.32 -8.91
N VAL A 141 1.15 6.61 -8.89
CA VAL A 141 1.90 6.92 -7.67
C VAL A 141 1.91 8.41 -7.41
N HIS A 142 1.53 8.81 -6.20
CA HIS A 142 1.53 10.18 -5.74
C HIS A 142 2.25 10.27 -4.39
N THR A 143 2.88 11.42 -4.14
CA THR A 143 3.39 11.73 -2.81
C THR A 143 2.40 12.59 -2.04
N THR A 144 2.41 12.45 -0.73
CA THR A 144 1.61 13.26 0.18
C THR A 144 2.37 13.57 1.44
N ARG A 145 2.20 14.78 1.98
CA ARG A 145 2.63 15.11 3.35
C ARG A 145 1.55 14.82 4.39
N GLU A 146 0.36 14.44 3.95
CA GLU A 146 -0.82 14.19 4.78
C GLU A 146 -1.13 12.69 4.85
N PHE A 147 -0.09 11.85 4.95
CA PHE A 147 -0.23 10.38 4.89
C PHE A 147 -1.26 9.84 5.88
N GLY A 148 -1.23 10.28 7.14
CA GLY A 148 -2.19 9.85 8.15
C GLY A 148 -3.64 10.17 7.77
N ALA A 149 -3.89 11.32 7.12
CA ALA A 149 -5.21 11.69 6.64
C ALA A 149 -5.63 10.83 5.42
N ARG A 150 -4.72 10.55 4.48
CA ARG A 150 -4.97 9.66 3.34
C ARG A 150 -5.25 8.22 3.77
N LEU A 151 -4.53 7.72 4.76
CA LEU A 151 -4.79 6.42 5.36
C LEU A 151 -6.22 6.36 5.94
N ARG A 152 -6.61 7.38 6.70
CA ARG A 152 -7.96 7.48 7.27
C ARG A 152 -9.04 7.58 6.20
N GLU A 153 -8.84 8.39 5.17
CA GLU A 153 -9.73 8.49 4.01
C GLU A 153 -9.92 7.11 3.35
N LYS A 154 -8.84 6.37 3.10
CA LYS A 154 -8.91 5.03 2.53
C LYS A 154 -9.70 4.06 3.41
N LEU A 155 -9.42 4.03 4.71
CA LEU A 155 -10.12 3.12 5.62
C LEU A 155 -11.61 3.44 5.77
N PHE A 156 -11.96 4.72 5.96
CA PHE A 156 -13.34 5.10 6.25
C PHE A 156 -14.21 5.30 5.01
N VAL A 157 -13.62 5.55 3.84
CA VAL A 157 -14.37 5.74 2.61
C VAL A 157 -14.22 4.52 1.72
N PHE A 158 -13.01 4.23 1.23
CA PHE A 158 -12.80 3.15 0.26
C PHE A 158 -13.15 1.76 0.84
N ASN A 159 -12.56 1.38 1.99
CA ASN A 159 -12.84 0.07 2.59
C ASN A 159 -14.31 -0.05 3.04
N THR A 160 -14.89 1.00 3.61
CA THR A 160 -16.32 1.02 4.00
C THR A 160 -17.21 0.74 2.79
N GLY A 161 -16.93 1.35 1.64
CA GLY A 161 -17.70 1.11 0.41
C GLY A 161 -17.69 -0.36 -0.01
N HIS A 162 -16.50 -0.99 -0.03
CA HIS A 162 -16.39 -2.41 -0.33
C HIS A 162 -17.09 -3.28 0.70
N ALA A 163 -16.89 -3.03 2.00
CA ALA A 163 -17.50 -3.82 3.07
C ALA A 163 -19.04 -3.75 3.02
N PHE A 164 -19.62 -2.55 2.91
CA PHE A 164 -21.07 -2.37 2.81
C PHE A 164 -21.62 -3.07 1.57
N THR A 165 -20.98 -2.88 0.42
CA THR A 165 -21.41 -3.51 -0.83
C THR A 165 -21.36 -5.04 -0.73
N ALA A 166 -20.28 -5.58 -0.14
CA ALA A 166 -20.10 -7.02 0.03
C ALA A 166 -21.18 -7.62 0.94
N TYR A 167 -21.36 -7.09 2.15
CA TYR A 167 -22.29 -7.65 3.13
C TYR A 167 -23.76 -7.47 2.74
N LEU A 168 -24.15 -6.27 2.29
CA LEU A 168 -25.52 -6.03 1.82
C LEU A 168 -25.80 -6.82 0.54
N GLY A 169 -24.82 -6.91 -0.36
CA GLY A 169 -24.89 -7.73 -1.55
C GLY A 169 -25.14 -9.20 -1.21
N TRP A 170 -24.35 -9.76 -0.30
CA TRP A 170 -24.49 -11.14 0.15
C TRP A 170 -25.87 -11.41 0.76
N LEU A 171 -26.36 -10.53 1.64
CA LEU A 171 -27.71 -10.62 2.22
C LEU A 171 -28.83 -10.56 1.16
N ARG A 172 -28.56 -9.91 0.04
CA ARG A 172 -29.46 -9.77 -1.11
C ARG A 172 -29.26 -10.88 -2.16
N GLY A 173 -28.41 -11.86 -1.90
CA GLY A 173 -28.16 -13.00 -2.80
C GLY A 173 -27.14 -12.75 -3.92
N HIS A 174 -26.41 -11.63 -3.88
CA HIS A 174 -25.38 -11.32 -4.86
C HIS A 174 -24.07 -12.05 -4.55
N ARG A 175 -23.39 -12.53 -5.60
CA ARG A 175 -22.11 -13.25 -5.48
C ARG A 175 -20.90 -12.36 -5.69
N THR A 176 -21.06 -11.22 -6.34
CA THR A 176 -19.95 -10.32 -6.69
C THR A 176 -20.28 -8.87 -6.34
N ILE A 177 -19.23 -8.07 -6.12
CA ILE A 177 -19.36 -6.63 -5.83
C ILE A 177 -20.07 -5.91 -6.97
N ASP A 178 -19.78 -6.27 -8.22
CA ASP A 178 -20.34 -5.59 -9.38
C ASP A 178 -21.84 -5.86 -9.55
N THR A 179 -22.35 -7.03 -9.20
CA THR A 179 -23.80 -7.27 -9.19
C THR A 179 -24.46 -6.61 -7.98
N ALA A 180 -23.83 -6.71 -6.80
CA ALA A 180 -24.32 -6.12 -5.57
C ALA A 180 -24.50 -4.60 -5.67
N ILE A 181 -23.53 -3.87 -6.21
CA ILE A 181 -23.61 -2.40 -6.30
C ILE A 181 -24.65 -1.90 -7.32
N ARG A 182 -25.18 -2.78 -8.18
CA ARG A 182 -26.25 -2.47 -9.12
C ARG A 182 -27.65 -2.74 -8.55
N ASP A 183 -27.74 -3.40 -7.39
CA ASP A 183 -29.00 -3.64 -6.72
C ASP A 183 -29.64 -2.30 -6.26
N PRO A 184 -30.92 -2.05 -6.58
CA PRO A 184 -31.58 -0.77 -6.30
C PRO A 184 -31.74 -0.50 -4.80
N PHE A 185 -31.64 -1.51 -3.93
CA PHE A 185 -31.59 -1.36 -2.48
C PHE A 185 -30.16 -1.10 -1.99
N VAL A 186 -29.16 -1.84 -2.49
CA VAL A 186 -27.77 -1.74 -2.01
C VAL A 186 -27.14 -0.39 -2.38
N ARG A 187 -27.30 0.05 -3.63
CA ARG A 187 -26.60 1.24 -4.15
C ARG A 187 -26.91 2.52 -3.36
N PRO A 188 -28.18 2.84 -3.05
CA PRO A 188 -28.49 4.05 -2.27
C PRO A 188 -27.92 3.99 -0.84
N VAL A 189 -27.98 2.82 -0.19
CA VAL A 189 -27.46 2.63 1.18
C VAL A 189 -25.94 2.83 1.22
N VAL A 190 -25.21 2.18 0.31
CA VAL A 190 -23.75 2.34 0.19
C VAL A 190 -23.39 3.79 -0.12
N THR A 191 -24.09 4.43 -1.05
CA THR A 191 -23.85 5.84 -1.43
C THR A 191 -24.05 6.77 -0.24
N GLY A 192 -25.14 6.61 0.52
CA GLY A 192 -25.43 7.40 1.71
C GLY A 192 -24.34 7.24 2.79
N ALA A 193 -23.93 6.00 3.06
CA ALA A 193 -22.86 5.71 4.02
C ALA A 193 -21.52 6.33 3.59
N LEU A 194 -21.15 6.22 2.31
CA LEU A 194 -19.92 6.81 1.78
C LEU A 194 -19.91 8.34 1.86
N LEU A 195 -21.03 8.99 1.54
CA LEU A 195 -21.15 10.44 1.65
C LEU A 195 -21.05 10.92 3.11
N ALA A 196 -21.67 10.20 4.04
CA ALA A 196 -21.57 10.49 5.47
C ALA A 196 -20.13 10.31 5.98
N ALA A 197 -19.50 9.18 5.66
CA ALA A 197 -18.11 8.90 6.03
C ALA A 197 -17.15 9.94 5.44
N ARG A 198 -17.32 10.31 4.17
CA ARG A 198 -16.49 11.34 3.53
C ARG A 198 -16.65 12.71 4.20
N ARG A 199 -17.87 13.12 4.54
CA ARG A 199 -18.09 14.37 5.29
C ARG A 199 -17.36 14.37 6.63
N ALA A 200 -17.46 13.27 7.39
CA ALA A 200 -16.77 13.13 8.67
C ALA A 200 -15.23 13.16 8.51
N VAL A 201 -14.69 12.47 7.49
CA VAL A 201 -13.25 12.50 7.18
C VAL A 201 -12.80 13.91 6.83
N LEU A 202 -13.52 14.65 5.98
CA LEU A 202 -13.14 16.02 5.61
C LEU A 202 -13.24 17.00 6.78
N ALA A 203 -14.21 16.81 7.68
CA ALA A 203 -14.31 17.61 8.90
C ALA A 203 -13.12 17.35 9.86
N ALA A 204 -12.69 16.09 9.99
CA ALA A 204 -11.55 15.72 10.84
C ALA A 204 -10.19 16.07 10.20
N TYR A 205 -10.13 16.05 8.88
CA TYR A 205 -8.93 16.29 8.06
C TYR A 205 -9.20 17.33 6.95
N PRO A 206 -9.35 18.62 7.29
CA PRO A 206 -9.60 19.67 6.30
C PRO A 206 -8.48 19.81 5.25
N CYS A 207 -7.26 19.33 5.54
CA CYS A 207 -6.15 19.29 4.59
C CYS A 207 -6.43 18.43 3.34
N LEU A 208 -7.47 17.60 3.37
CA LEU A 208 -7.91 16.81 2.21
C LEU A 208 -8.90 17.56 1.30
N CYS A 209 -9.40 18.73 1.71
CA CYS A 209 -10.32 19.53 0.90
C CYS A 209 -9.58 20.12 -0.33
N PRO A 210 -10.22 20.12 -1.52
CA PRO A 210 -9.64 20.77 -2.70
C PRO A 210 -9.35 22.25 -2.40
N GLY A 211 -8.13 22.70 -2.71
CA GLY A 211 -7.71 24.09 -2.49
C GLY A 211 -7.46 24.48 -1.03
N ALA A 212 -7.45 23.54 -0.09
CA ALA A 212 -7.13 23.83 1.31
C ALA A 212 -5.70 24.38 1.43
N PRO A 213 -5.50 25.56 2.04
CA PRO A 213 -4.16 26.06 2.33
C PRO A 213 -3.47 25.13 3.33
N TRP A 214 -2.18 24.88 3.12
CA TRP A 214 -1.36 24.12 4.04
C TRP A 214 -1.34 24.84 5.39
N THR A 215 -1.99 24.24 6.39
CA THR A 215 -1.94 24.73 7.78
C THR A 215 -1.10 23.75 8.58
N ARG A 216 0.08 24.22 9.00
CA ARG A 216 0.99 23.49 9.85
C ARG A 216 0.27 23.22 11.18
N ARG A 217 -0.25 22.01 11.40
CA ARG A 217 -0.68 21.58 12.73
C ARG A 217 0.58 21.39 13.58
N THR A 218 0.97 22.41 14.32
CA THR A 218 1.88 22.28 15.46
C THR A 218 1.27 21.30 16.45
N ARG A 219 1.92 20.16 16.65
CA ARG A 219 1.76 19.39 17.89
C ARG A 219 2.74 19.93 18.90
#